data_AF-A0A5C7XBG6-F1
#
_entry.id   AF-A0A5C7XBG6-F1
#
_cell.length_a   1.000
_cell.length_b   1.000
_cell.length_c   1.000
_cell.angle_alpha   90.00
_cell.angle_beta   90.00
_cell.angle_gamma   90.00
#
_symmetry.space_group_name_H-M   'P 1'
#
loop_
_entity.id
_entity.type
_entity.pdbx_description
1 polymer ?
#
loop_
_entity_poly.entity_id
_entity_poly.type
_entity_poly.pdbx_seq_one_letter_code
_entity_poly.pdbx_strand_id
1 'polypeptide(L)'
;MRLSTAERGAIRARARVLGAKPSAWARAVMLDALDARGTREAVIQQNAHETPDPELARAVEQLRRVGINLNTTLRKGQAVDTDLLHAVFDVVSDLRTALGDRTAS
;
A
#
# COMPACT_ATOMS: atom_id res chain seq x y z
N MET A 1 -4.35 29.41 -10.02
CA MET A 1 -5.58 29.72 -9.27
C MET A 1 -5.19 30.17 -7.87
N ARG A 2 -5.77 31.26 -7.35
CA ARG A 2 -5.58 31.66 -5.94
C ARG A 2 -6.69 31.04 -5.10
N LEU A 3 -6.30 30.28 -4.08
CA LEU A 3 -7.23 29.64 -3.15
C LEU A 3 -7.17 30.36 -1.80
N SER A 4 -8.33 30.66 -1.24
CA SER A 4 -8.50 31.09 0.13
C SER A 4 -7.92 30.06 1.11
N THR A 5 -7.71 30.49 2.35
CA THR A 5 -7.22 29.60 3.41
C THR A 5 -8.24 28.49 3.71
N ALA A 6 -9.54 28.79 3.64
CA ALA A 6 -10.62 27.83 3.83
C ALA A 6 -10.63 26.74 2.75
N GLU A 7 -10.54 27.12 1.47
CA GLU A 7 -10.48 26.15 0.36
C GLU A 7 -9.25 25.26 0.46
N ARG A 8 -8.08 25.82 0.78
CA ARG A 8 -6.86 25.04 1.04
C ARG A 8 -7.04 24.07 2.20
N GLY A 9 -7.77 24.47 3.25
CA GLY A 9 -8.13 23.61 4.38
C GLY A 9 -9.00 22.44 3.95
N ALA A 10 -10.07 22.71 3.20
CA ALA A 10 -11.01 21.70 2.71
C ALA A 10 -10.32 20.67 1.80
N ILE A 11 -9.49 21.12 0.86
CA ILE A 11 -8.72 20.24 -0.04
C ILE A 11 -7.80 19.32 0.76
N ARG A 12 -7.07 19.84 1.77
CA ARG A 12 -6.22 19.01 2.62
C ARG A 12 -7.01 18.02 3.46
N ALA A 13 -8.16 18.42 4.00
CA ALA A 13 -9.00 17.55 4.81
C ALA A 13 -9.54 16.38 3.97
N ARG A 14 -10.09 16.67 2.79
CA ARG A 14 -10.63 15.63 1.90
C ARG A 14 -9.54 14.68 1.39
N ALA A 15 -8.42 15.21 0.92
CA ALA A 15 -7.31 14.38 0.43
C ALA A 15 -6.74 13.47 1.53
N ARG A 16 -6.73 13.92 2.79
CA ARG A 16 -6.30 13.10 3.93
C ARG A 16 -7.22 11.91 4.19
N VAL A 17 -8.54 12.12 4.13
CA VAL A 17 -9.53 11.03 4.25
C VAL A 17 -9.30 9.98 3.16
N LEU A 18 -8.87 10.42 1.98
CA LEU A 18 -8.62 9.55 0.83
C LEU A 18 -7.19 8.99 0.73
N GLY A 19 -6.34 9.22 1.74
CA GLY A 19 -4.94 8.79 1.70
C GLY A 19 -4.11 9.42 0.55
N ALA A 20 -4.61 10.48 -0.09
CA ALA A 20 -4.04 11.06 -1.30
C ALA A 20 -3.30 12.39 -1.02
N LYS A 21 -2.38 12.76 -1.93
CA LYS A 21 -1.76 14.09 -1.89
C LYS A 21 -2.80 15.16 -2.24
N PRO A 22 -2.89 16.28 -1.50
CA PRO A 22 -3.87 17.34 -1.77
C PRO A 22 -3.88 17.89 -3.20
N SER A 23 -2.69 18.03 -3.81
CA SER A 23 -2.55 18.47 -5.20
C SER A 23 -2.99 17.41 -6.21
N ALA A 24 -2.77 16.14 -5.91
CA ALA A 24 -3.19 15.03 -6.77
C ALA A 24 -4.72 14.90 -6.78
N TRP A 25 -5.36 14.95 -5.60
CA TRP A 25 -6.82 14.95 -5.49
C TRP A 25 -7.45 16.16 -6.20
N ALA A 26 -6.94 17.37 -5.95
CA ALA A 26 -7.45 18.58 -6.62
C ALA A 26 -7.33 18.49 -8.15
N ARG A 27 -6.21 17.96 -8.67
CA ARG A 27 -6.02 17.73 -10.10
C ARG A 27 -7.03 16.72 -10.65
N ALA A 28 -7.28 15.63 -9.95
CA ALA A 28 -8.24 14.61 -10.37
C ALA A 28 -9.66 15.19 -10.50
N VAL A 29 -10.13 15.92 -9.48
CA VAL A 29 -11.44 16.58 -9.49
C VAL A 29 -11.54 17.61 -10.63
N MET A 30 -10.49 18.41 -10.85
CA MET A 30 -10.49 19.37 -11.97
C MET A 30 -10.56 18.67 -13.33
N LEU A 31 -9.86 17.55 -13.51
CA LEU A 31 -9.90 16.79 -14.77
C LEU A 31 -11.24 16.08 -14.97
N ASP A 32 -11.86 15.56 -13.91
CA ASP A 32 -13.17 14.95 -14.00
C ASP A 32 -14.28 15.98 -14.27
N ALA A 33 -14.14 17.21 -13.76
CA ALA A 33 -15.06 18.30 -14.10
C ALA A 33 -15.00 18.70 -15.59
N LEU A 34 -13.87 18.45 -16.26
CA LEU A 34 -13.67 18.74 -17.68
C LEU A 34 -14.06 17.58 -18.60
N ASP A 35 -14.24 16.37 -18.05
CA ASP A 35 -14.50 15.14 -18.78
C ASP A 35 -15.73 14.46 -18.18
N ALA A 36 -16.88 14.49 -18.88
CA ALA A 36 -18.13 13.92 -18.37
C ALA A 36 -18.07 12.40 -18.08
N ARG A 37 -17.02 11.72 -18.53
CA ARG A 37 -16.73 10.31 -18.20
C ARG A 37 -15.69 10.17 -17.08
N GLY A 38 -15.32 11.26 -16.42
CA GLY A 38 -14.27 11.32 -15.42
C GLY A 38 -14.55 10.43 -14.21
N THR A 39 -13.63 9.51 -13.93
CA THR A 39 -13.69 8.59 -12.79
C THR A 39 -12.46 8.67 -11.90
N ARG A 40 -11.59 9.68 -12.08
CA ARG A 40 -10.28 9.74 -11.40
C ARG A 40 -10.44 9.96 -9.90
N GLU A 41 -11.39 10.79 -9.47
CA GLU A 41 -11.72 10.90 -8.05
C GLU A 41 -12.31 9.59 -7.53
N ALA A 42 -13.20 8.93 -8.29
CA ALA A 42 -13.79 7.65 -7.89
C ALA A 42 -12.74 6.56 -7.69
N VAL A 43 -11.71 6.50 -8.55
CA VAL A 43 -10.56 5.60 -8.38
C VAL A 43 -9.76 5.93 -7.11
N ILE A 44 -9.50 7.22 -6.85
CA ILE A 44 -8.83 7.64 -5.60
C ILE A 44 -9.66 7.24 -4.38
N GLN A 45 -10.99 7.38 -4.45
CA GLN A 45 -11.90 6.97 -3.38
C GLN A 45 -11.88 5.45 -3.20
N GLN A 46 -11.93 4.68 -4.28
CA GLN A 46 -11.85 3.22 -4.22
C GLN A 46 -10.55 2.75 -3.57
N ASN A 47 -9.41 3.31 -3.98
CA ASN A 47 -8.11 3.00 -3.38
C ASN A 47 -8.01 3.44 -1.91
N ALA A 48 -8.73 4.48 -1.49
CA ALA A 48 -8.79 4.88 -0.09
C ALA A 48 -9.56 3.87 0.78
N HIS A 49 -10.61 3.27 0.21
CA HIS A 49 -11.36 2.19 0.86
C HIS A 49 -10.55 0.89 0.93
N GLU A 50 -9.56 0.71 0.06
CA GLU A 50 -8.49 -0.29 0.17
C GLU A 50 -7.41 0.13 1.18
N THR A 51 -7.81 0.63 2.35
CA THR A 51 -6.86 0.75 3.46
C THR A 51 -6.40 -0.68 3.79
N PRO A 52 -5.09 -0.99 3.70
CA PRO A 52 -4.62 -2.33 4.01
C PRO A 52 -5.03 -2.66 5.45
N ASP A 53 -5.64 -3.81 5.64
CA ASP A 53 -5.97 -4.32 6.97
C ASP A 53 -4.75 -4.15 7.89
N PRO A 54 -4.85 -3.42 9.02
CA PRO A 54 -3.73 -3.21 9.92
C PRO A 54 -3.05 -4.50 10.39
N GLU A 55 -3.83 -5.59 10.51
CA GLU A 55 -3.31 -6.92 10.84
C GLU A 55 -2.49 -7.49 9.68
N LEU A 56 -3.01 -7.39 8.46
CA LEU A 56 -2.30 -7.77 7.24
C LEU A 56 -1.00 -6.96 7.06
N ALA A 57 -1.05 -5.65 7.24
CA ALA A 57 0.13 -4.79 7.15
C ALA A 57 1.20 -5.20 8.17
N ARG A 58 0.79 -5.57 9.39
CA ARG A 58 1.69 -6.07 10.42
C ARG A 58 2.30 -7.42 10.03
N ALA A 59 1.50 -8.34 9.50
CA ALA A 59 1.96 -9.64 9.03
C ALA A 59 2.98 -9.51 7.89
N VAL A 60 2.70 -8.67 6.89
CA VAL A 60 3.62 -8.36 5.78
C VAL A 60 4.94 -7.78 6.31
N GLU A 61 4.90 -6.88 7.28
CA GLU A 61 6.13 -6.33 7.88
C GLU A 61 6.93 -7.40 8.65
N GLN A 62 6.26 -8.34 9.34
CA GLN A 62 7.00 -9.45 9.98
C GLN A 62 7.70 -10.32 8.94
N LEU A 63 7.07 -10.64 7.81
CA LEU A 63 7.71 -11.38 6.72
C LEU A 63 8.92 -10.64 6.15
N ARG A 64 8.79 -9.32 5.94
CA ARG A 64 9.90 -8.48 5.48
C ARG A 64 11.09 -8.58 6.43
N ARG A 65 10.86 -8.53 7.74
CA ARG A 65 11.90 -8.69 8.76
C ARG A 65 12.55 -10.07 8.72
N VAL A 66 11.76 -11.14 8.56
CA VAL A 66 12.29 -12.51 8.40
C VAL A 66 13.22 -12.59 7.19
N GLY A 67 12.80 -12.07 6.03
CA GLY A 67 13.64 -12.04 4.82
C GLY A 67 14.94 -11.25 4.99
N ILE A 68 14.89 -10.10 5.67
CA ILE A 68 16.08 -9.29 5.98
C ILE A 68 17.05 -10.06 6.88
N ASN A 69 16.54 -10.73 7.91
CA ASN A 69 17.36 -11.53 8.82
C ASN A 69 18.02 -12.69 8.07
N LEU A 70 17.27 -13.42 7.25
CA LEU A 70 17.81 -14.50 6.42
C LEU A 70 18.91 -14.01 5.47
N ASN A 71 18.67 -12.92 4.74
CA ASN A 71 19.67 -12.31 3.85
C ASN A 71 20.92 -11.87 4.63
N THR A 72 20.73 -11.32 5.83
CA THR A 72 21.85 -10.93 6.71
C THR A 72 22.66 -12.14 7.16
N THR A 73 22.00 -13.21 7.59
CA THR A 73 22.63 -14.49 8.02
C THR A 73 23.42 -15.12 6.87
N LEU A 74 22.84 -15.15 5.66
CA LEU A 74 23.52 -15.62 4.45
C LEU A 74 24.75 -14.78 4.11
N ARG A 75 24.65 -13.45 4.17
CA ARG A 75 25.80 -12.55 3.93
C ARG A 75 26.93 -12.74 4.95
N LYS A 76 26.60 -13.15 6.17
CA LYS A 76 27.57 -13.47 7.22
C LYS A 76 28.16 -14.88 7.07
N GLY A 77 27.73 -15.66 6.08
CA GLY A 77 28.18 -17.04 5.86
C GLY A 77 27.74 -18.00 6.97
N GLN A 78 26.71 -17.65 7.73
CA GLN A 78 26.22 -18.50 8.81
C GLN A 78 25.35 -19.62 8.25
N ALA A 79 25.51 -20.83 8.79
CA ALA A 79 24.67 -21.95 8.44
C ALA A 79 23.21 -21.67 8.83
N VAL A 80 22.30 -21.93 7.91
CA VAL A 80 20.85 -21.89 8.14
C VAL A 80 20.36 -23.33 8.06
N ASP A 81 19.59 -23.74 9.06
CA ASP A 81 18.96 -25.05 9.08
C ASP A 81 18.01 -25.20 7.89
N THR A 82 18.19 -26.27 7.11
CA THR A 82 17.46 -26.45 5.85
C THR A 82 16.01 -26.81 6.07
N ASP A 83 15.71 -27.57 7.14
CA ASP A 83 14.35 -27.95 7.50
C ASP A 83 13.56 -26.72 7.96
N LEU A 84 14.18 -25.84 8.75
CA LEU A 84 13.60 -24.55 9.13
C LEU A 84 13.36 -23.65 7.93
N LEU A 85 14.29 -23.63 6.95
CA LEU A 85 14.13 -22.83 5.75
C LEU A 85 12.95 -23.31 4.89
N HIS A 86 12.78 -24.62 4.74
CA HIS A 86 11.65 -25.22 4.05
C HIS A 86 10.33 -24.92 4.77
N ALA A 87 10.29 -25.06 6.10
CA ALA A 87 9.10 -24.72 6.88
C ALA A 87 8.69 -23.25 6.73
N VAL A 88 9.66 -22.32 6.73
CA VAL A 88 9.40 -20.90 6.48
C VAL A 88 8.89 -20.67 5.05
N PHE A 89 9.47 -21.35 4.06
CA PHE A 89 9.04 -21.26 2.67
C PHE A 89 7.60 -21.72 2.47
N ASP A 90 7.20 -22.83 3.08
CA ASP A 90 5.85 -23.38 2.99
C ASP A 90 4.83 -22.40 3.58
N VAL A 91 5.09 -21.88 4.78
CA VAL A 91 4.23 -20.87 5.43
C VAL A 91 4.09 -19.61 4.58
N VAL A 92 5.17 -19.14 3.96
CA VAL A 92 5.13 -17.96 3.07
C VAL A 92 4.34 -18.25 1.80
N SER A 93 4.45 -19.46 1.24
CA SER A 93 3.72 -19.88 0.05
C SER A 93 2.22 -20.02 0.30
N ASP A 94 1.85 -20.58 1.46
CA ASP A 94 0.46 -20.66 1.93
C ASP A 94 -0.12 -19.26 2.14
N LEU A 95 0.64 -18.36 2.77
CA LEU A 95 0.22 -16.99 2.99
C LEU A 95 0.07 -16.21 1.67
N ARG A 96 0.97 -16.40 0.70
CA ARG A 96 0.83 -15.82 -0.65
C ARG A 96 -0.46 -16.30 -1.31
N THR A 97 -0.76 -17.59 -1.19
CA THR A 97 -1.97 -18.20 -1.75
C THR A 97 -3.24 -17.65 -1.08
N ALA A 98 -3.22 -17.50 0.25
CA ALA A 98 -4.34 -16.96 1.02
C ALA A 98 -4.63 -15.48 0.73
N LEU A 99 -3.57 -14.68 0.49
CA LEU A 99 -3.71 -13.26 0.16
C LEU A 99 -4.09 -13.00 -1.31
N GLY A 100 -3.87 -14.00 -2.18
CA GLY A 100 -3.99 -13.87 -3.64
C GLY A 100 -2.88 -12.96 -4.22
N ASP A 101 -2.72 -12.98 -5.55
CA ASP A 101 -1.76 -12.16 -6.33
C ASP A 101 -2.09 -10.64 -6.30
N ARG A 102 -2.51 -10.10 -5.16
CA ARG A 102 -2.76 -8.66 -4.97
C ARG A 102 -1.48 -7.85 -4.83
N THR A 103 -0.32 -8.51 -4.82
CA THR A 103 1.00 -7.88 -4.87
C THR A 103 1.51 -7.62 -6.29
N ALA A 104 0.76 -8.02 -7.32
CA ALA A 104 1.03 -7.65 -8.70
C ALA A 104 0.20 -6.41 -9.08
N SER A 105 0.59 -5.24 -8.57
CA SER A 105 0.15 -3.95 -9.12
C SER A 105 1.22 -2.88 -9.01
#